data_AF-A0A240A3W9-F1
#
_entry.id   AF-A0A240A3W9-F1
#
_cell.length_a   1.000
_cell.length_b   1.000
_cell.length_c   1.000
_cell.angle_alpha   90.00
_cell.angle_beta   90.00
_cell.angle_gamma   90.00
#
_symmetry.space_group_name_H-M   'P 1'
#
loop_
_entity.id
_entity.type
_entity.pdbx_description
1 polymer ?
#
loop_
_entity_poly.entity_id
_entity_poly.type
_entity_poly.pdbx_seq_one_letter_code
_entity_poly.pdbx_strand_id
1 'polypeptide(L)'
;MKLNEIDENELYPTEKVGPSVLGTIIYKVGEQSQFKGAYITTNERVIMSVDMNGEPYKRVFSYEDIKQVTIEDKGILFIEFPQGKVAMVDIEDGDIESFKEYVNERVQ
;
A
#
# COMPACT_ATOMS: atom_id res chain seq x y z
N MET A 1 3.73 -8.05 -15.19
CA MET A 1 4.09 -8.33 -13.78
C MET A 1 2.90 -7.89 -12.94
N LYS A 2 2.47 -8.67 -11.95
CA LYS A 2 1.37 -8.26 -11.07
C LYS A 2 1.93 -7.34 -9.99
N LEU A 3 1.29 -6.19 -9.79
CA LEU A 3 1.74 -5.18 -8.83
C LEU A 3 1.45 -5.57 -7.37
N ASN A 4 0.52 -6.49 -7.15
CA ASN A 4 0.06 -6.94 -5.83
C ASN A 4 0.70 -8.28 -5.37
N GLU A 5 1.76 -8.72 -6.03
CA GLU A 5 2.53 -9.91 -5.66
C GLU A 5 3.97 -9.52 -5.28
N ILE A 6 4.54 -10.26 -4.32
CA ILE A 6 5.94 -10.13 -3.90
C ILE A 6 6.65 -11.48 -4.11
N ASP A 7 7.89 -11.42 -4.57
CA ASP A 7 8.75 -12.60 -4.67
C ASP A 7 9.10 -13.09 -3.25
N GLU A 8 8.92 -14.37 -2.97
CA GLU A 8 9.26 -14.96 -1.66
C GLU A 8 10.73 -14.75 -1.28
N ASN A 9 11.62 -14.59 -2.26
CA ASN A 9 13.04 -14.29 -2.01
C ASN A 9 13.27 -12.86 -1.49
N GLU A 10 12.30 -11.95 -1.64
CA GLU A 10 12.35 -10.59 -1.06
C GLU A 10 11.91 -10.57 0.41
N LEU A 11 11.32 -11.66 0.90
CA LEU A 11 10.82 -11.77 2.27
C LEU A 11 11.91 -12.20 3.24
N TYR A 12 11.88 -11.66 4.46
CA TYR A 12 12.68 -12.24 5.54
C TYR A 12 12.17 -13.66 5.89
N PRO A 13 13.00 -14.55 6.46
CA PRO A 13 12.59 -15.92 6.77
C PRO A 13 11.36 -16.03 7.70
N THR A 14 11.11 -15.00 8.53
CA THR A 14 9.96 -14.91 9.44
C THR A 14 8.78 -14.13 8.85
N GLU A 15 8.96 -13.50 7.69
CA GLU A 15 8.02 -12.60 7.08
C GLU A 15 6.93 -13.38 6.30
N LYS A 16 5.67 -13.03 6.55
CA LYS A 16 4.49 -13.63 5.96
C LYS A 16 3.65 -12.56 5.30
N VAL A 17 3.25 -12.81 4.07
CA VAL A 17 2.38 -11.93 3.29
C VAL A 17 0.99 -11.87 3.94
N GLY A 18 0.45 -10.67 4.06
CA GLY A 18 -0.91 -10.38 4.50
C GLY A 18 -1.80 -9.91 3.33
N PRO A 19 -2.91 -9.21 3.63
CA PRO A 19 -3.76 -8.62 2.61
C PRO A 19 -3.01 -7.66 1.69
N SER A 20 -3.45 -7.57 0.43
CA SER A 20 -3.01 -6.57 -0.52
C SER A 20 -4.21 -5.92 -1.21
N VAL A 21 -4.03 -4.69 -1.66
CA VAL A 21 -5.03 -3.89 -2.39
C VAL A 21 -4.40 -3.25 -3.60
N LEU A 22 -5.07 -3.31 -4.75
CA LEU A 22 -4.64 -2.75 -6.03
C LEU A 22 -5.60 -1.63 -6.43
N GLY A 23 -5.06 -0.51 -6.87
CA GLY A 23 -5.85 0.61 -7.38
C GLY A 23 -4.96 1.72 -7.93
N THR A 24 -5.47 2.95 -7.87
CA THR A 24 -4.76 4.16 -8.30
C THR A 24 -4.29 4.95 -7.09
N ILE A 25 -2.98 5.03 -6.91
CA ILE A 25 -2.33 5.80 -5.85
C ILE A 25 -2.23 7.27 -6.28
N ILE A 26 -2.77 8.16 -5.44
CA ILE A 26 -2.70 9.60 -5.62
C ILE A 26 -1.51 10.14 -4.83
N TYR A 27 -0.42 10.43 -5.53
CA TYR A 27 0.81 10.96 -4.95
C TYR A 27 1.51 11.86 -5.97
N LYS A 28 1.93 13.07 -5.58
CA LYS A 28 2.53 14.03 -6.53
C LYS A 28 4.02 13.78 -6.72
N VAL A 29 4.43 13.44 -7.93
CA VAL A 29 5.84 13.36 -8.37
C VAL A 29 6.00 14.17 -9.64
N GLY A 30 6.62 15.35 -9.52
CA GLY A 30 6.72 16.29 -10.64
C GLY A 30 5.33 16.73 -11.13
N GLU A 31 5.04 16.46 -12.41
CA GLU A 31 3.75 16.75 -13.06
C GLU A 31 2.74 15.60 -12.97
N GLN A 32 3.19 14.38 -12.62
CA GLN A 32 2.32 13.21 -12.47
C GLN A 32 1.79 13.12 -11.04
N SER A 33 0.53 12.73 -10.88
CA SER A 33 -0.15 12.65 -9.58
C SER A 33 -0.93 11.36 -9.34
N GLN A 34 -1.00 10.49 -10.35
CA GLN A 34 -1.79 9.27 -10.32
C GLN A 34 -0.96 8.12 -10.87
N PHE A 35 -0.86 7.04 -10.11
CA PHE A 35 -0.06 5.89 -10.47
C PHE A 35 -0.85 4.62 -10.20
N LYS A 36 -0.91 3.71 -11.17
CA LYS A 36 -1.44 2.37 -10.90
C LYS A 36 -0.48 1.66 -9.95
N GLY A 37 -1.00 1.13 -8.85
CA GLY A 37 -0.18 0.53 -7.82
C GLY A 37 -0.94 -0.29 -6.82
N ALA A 38 -0.21 -1.10 -6.07
CA ALA A 38 -0.72 -1.89 -4.98
C ALA A 38 -0.02 -1.55 -3.67
N TYR A 39 -0.76 -1.71 -2.57
CA TYR A 39 -0.19 -1.90 -1.26
C TYR A 39 -0.24 -3.38 -0.90
N ILE A 40 0.89 -3.93 -0.49
CA ILE A 40 1.05 -5.31 -0.05
C ILE A 40 1.49 -5.26 1.40
N THR A 41 0.77 -5.92 2.29
CA THR A 41 1.18 -6.03 3.69
C THR A 41 1.99 -7.30 3.90
N THR A 42 2.89 -7.26 4.86
CA THR A 42 3.45 -8.44 5.52
C THR A 42 3.32 -8.25 7.03
N ASN A 43 3.64 -9.26 7.84
CA ASN A 43 3.68 -9.05 9.29
C ASN A 43 4.80 -8.09 9.75
N GLU A 44 5.69 -7.64 8.86
CA GLU A 44 6.82 -6.77 9.18
C GLU A 44 6.70 -5.35 8.61
N ARG A 45 6.05 -5.18 7.45
CA ARG A 45 6.03 -3.90 6.71
C ARG A 45 4.85 -3.78 5.74
N VAL A 46 4.63 -2.56 5.25
CA VAL A 46 3.76 -2.28 4.10
C VAL A 46 4.64 -1.93 2.90
N ILE A 47 4.36 -2.54 1.76
CA ILE A 47 5.10 -2.38 0.52
C ILE A 47 4.18 -1.74 -0.51
N MET A 48 4.56 -0.57 -1.00
CA MET A 48 3.91 0.08 -2.13
C MET A 48 4.65 -0.31 -3.39
N SER A 49 3.94 -0.91 -4.35
CA SER A 49 4.45 -1.19 -5.69
C SER A 49 3.65 -0.41 -6.70
N VAL A 50 4.31 0.42 -7.51
CA VAL A 50 3.68 1.21 -8.58
C VAL A 50 4.37 0.95 -9.91
N ASP A 51 3.60 1.06 -10.98
CA ASP A 51 4.12 1.10 -12.34
C ASP A 51 4.40 2.56 -12.74
N MET A 52 5.67 2.92 -12.94
CA MET A 52 6.08 4.22 -13.45
C MET A 52 6.54 4.08 -14.90
N ASN A 53 5.59 4.13 -15.84
CA ASN A 53 5.85 4.06 -17.28
C ASN A 53 6.58 2.77 -17.73
N GLY A 54 6.21 1.64 -17.16
CA GLY A 54 6.79 0.32 -17.42
C GLY A 54 7.92 -0.08 -16.48
N GLU A 55 8.40 0.86 -15.64
CA GLU A 55 9.42 0.58 -14.62
C GLU A 55 8.76 0.34 -13.26
N PRO A 56 8.99 -0.83 -12.63
CA PRO A 56 8.45 -1.10 -11.32
C PRO A 56 9.17 -0.26 -10.26
N TYR A 57 8.43 0.55 -9.53
CA TYR A 57 8.94 1.27 -8.36
C TYR A 57 8.33 0.68 -7.09
N LYS A 58 9.19 0.32 -6.13
CA LYS A 58 8.79 -0.18 -4.81
C LYS A 58 9.23 0.78 -3.72
N ARG A 59 8.37 1.01 -2.73
CA ARG A 59 8.69 1.72 -1.49
C ARG A 59 8.20 0.91 -0.29
N VAL A 60 9.02 0.83 0.74
CA VAL A 60 8.71 0.13 1.98
C VAL A 60 8.37 1.17 3.06
N PHE A 61 7.34 0.88 3.83
CA PHE A 61 6.95 1.63 5.02
C PHE A 61 6.98 0.70 6.22
N SER A 62 7.63 1.13 7.30
CA SER A 62 7.49 0.46 8.60
C SER A 62 6.08 0.71 9.13
N TYR A 63 5.54 -0.24 9.90
CA TYR A 63 4.31 0.03 10.66
C TYR A 63 4.50 1.20 11.62
N GLU A 64 5.69 1.40 12.17
CA GLU A 64 6.00 2.53 13.06
C GLU A 64 5.90 3.90 12.37
N ASP A 65 6.00 3.95 11.03
CA ASP A 65 5.89 5.19 10.26
C ASP A 65 4.42 5.53 9.93
N ILE A 66 3.50 4.58 10.09
CA ILE A 66 2.09 4.74 9.77
C ILE A 66 1.36 5.17 11.05
N LYS A 67 0.48 6.15 10.94
CA LYS A 67 -0.41 6.55 12.04
C LYS A 67 -1.67 5.69 12.06
N GLN A 68 -2.30 5.54 10.90
CA GLN A 68 -3.53 4.78 10.72
C GLN A 68 -3.83 4.58 9.23
N VAL A 69 -4.69 3.63 8.94
CA VAL A 69 -5.39 3.49 7.67
C VAL A 69 -6.86 3.77 7.88
N THR A 70 -7.44 4.60 7.02
CA THR A 70 -8.87 4.90 7.03
C THR A 70 -9.48 4.65 5.67
N ILE A 71 -10.79 4.39 5.66
CA ILE A 71 -11.59 4.34 4.44
C ILE A 71 -12.62 5.44 4.56
N GLU A 72 -12.59 6.40 3.64
CA GLU A 72 -13.56 7.48 3.55
C GLU A 72 -14.63 7.17 2.49
N ASP A 73 -15.61 8.07 2.36
CA ASP A 73 -16.73 7.94 1.43
C ASP A 73 -16.27 7.55 0.02
N LYS A 74 -17.05 6.67 -0.62
CA LYS A 74 -16.79 6.09 -1.96
C LYS A 74 -15.62 5.10 -2.02
N GLY A 75 -15.16 4.59 -0.88
CA GLY A 75 -14.15 3.52 -0.83
C GLY A 75 -12.72 4.01 -1.06
N ILE A 76 -12.45 5.28 -0.73
CA ILE A 76 -11.10 5.86 -0.82
C ILE A 76 -10.30 5.40 0.39
N LEU A 77 -9.21 4.69 0.15
CA LEU A 77 -8.30 4.22 1.19
C LEU A 77 -7.21 5.27 1.43
N PHE A 78 -7.02 5.69 2.68
CA PHE A 78 -5.96 6.60 3.08
C PHE A 78 -4.99 5.90 4.01
N ILE A 79 -3.68 6.00 3.72
CA ILE A 79 -2.62 5.68 4.68
C ILE A 79 -2.09 7.01 5.21
N GLU A 80 -2.25 7.25 6.51
CA GLU A 80 -1.77 8.46 7.18
C GLU A 80 -0.37 8.22 7.77
N PHE A 81 0.54 9.17 7.53
CA PHE A 81 1.89 9.23 8.07
C PHE A 81 2.05 10.53 8.88
N PRO A 82 3.10 10.69 9.71
CA PRO A 82 3.40 11.94 10.39
C PRO A 82 3.47 13.18 9.49
N GLN A 83 3.90 13.01 8.23
CA GLN A 83 4.14 14.08 7.28
C GLN A 83 2.96 14.35 6.32
N GLY A 84 1.88 13.55 6.39
CA GLY A 84 0.73 13.67 5.50
C GLY A 84 0.05 12.33 5.20
N LYS A 85 -0.99 12.33 4.37
CA LYS A 85 -1.70 11.11 3.95
C LYS A 85 -1.56 10.83 2.46
N VAL A 86 -1.53 9.56 2.09
CA VAL A 86 -1.55 9.09 0.70
C VAL A 86 -2.89 8.41 0.45
N ALA A 87 -3.52 8.72 -0.68
CA ALA A 87 -4.81 8.14 -1.06
C ALA A 87 -4.64 7.05 -2.11
N MET A 88 -5.47 6.02 -2.03
CA MET A 88 -5.73 5.07 -3.10
C MET A 88 -7.21 5.14 -3.46
N VAL A 89 -7.48 5.28 -4.75
CA VAL A 89 -8.82 5.34 -5.36
C VAL A 89 -8.95 4.26 -6.42
N ASP A 90 -10.14 4.11 -7.00
CA ASP A 90 -10.41 3.20 -8.11
C ASP A 90 -9.87 1.78 -7.84
N ILE A 91 -10.30 1.20 -6.72
CA ILE A 91 -9.87 -0.13 -6.27
C ILE A 91 -10.28 -1.17 -7.33
N GLU A 92 -9.28 -1.92 -7.80
CA GLU A 92 -9.44 -2.94 -8.84
C GLU A 92 -9.44 -4.37 -8.27
N ASP A 93 -8.67 -4.60 -7.20
CA ASP A 93 -8.50 -5.92 -6.59
C ASP A 93 -8.13 -5.81 -5.10
N GLY A 94 -8.47 -6.83 -4.33
CA GLY A 94 -8.25 -6.89 -2.88
C GLY A 94 -9.40 -6.36 -2.02
N ASP A 95 -9.39 -6.71 -0.74
CA ASP A 95 -10.36 -6.26 0.26
C ASP A 95 -9.76 -5.12 1.11
N ILE A 96 -10.28 -3.91 0.90
CA ILE A 96 -9.83 -2.71 1.59
C ILE A 96 -10.12 -2.73 3.10
N GLU A 97 -11.19 -3.39 3.53
CA GLU A 97 -11.53 -3.50 4.95
C GLU A 97 -10.54 -4.41 5.65
N SER A 98 -10.31 -5.60 5.08
CA SER A 98 -9.29 -6.54 5.58
C SER A 98 -7.90 -5.90 5.62
N PHE A 99 -7.53 -5.13 4.59
CA PHE A 99 -6.26 -4.39 4.57
C PHE A 99 -6.19 -3.35 5.70
N LYS A 100 -7.24 -2.52 5.84
CA LYS A 100 -7.31 -1.47 6.88
C LYS A 100 -7.18 -2.08 8.27
N GLU A 101 -7.95 -3.12 8.56
CA GLU A 101 -7.91 -3.82 9.85
C GLU A 101 -6.51 -4.38 10.12
N TYR A 102 -5.93 -5.09 9.14
CA TYR A 102 -4.61 -5.69 9.28
C TYR A 102 -3.51 -4.67 9.60
N VAL A 103 -3.50 -3.53 8.90
CA VAL A 103 -2.52 -2.46 9.17
C VAL A 103 -2.79 -1.82 10.52
N ASN A 104 -4.04 -1.51 10.85
CA ASN A 104 -4.41 -0.84 12.09
C ASN A 104 -4.14 -1.67 13.35
N GLU A 105 -4.15 -3.00 13.26
CA GLU A 105 -3.73 -3.88 14.36
C GLU A 105 -2.22 -3.82 14.66
N ARG A 106 -1.42 -3.27 13.75
CA ARG A 106 0.05 -3.26 13.80
C ARG A 106 0.66 -1.88 14.01
N VAL A 107 -0.11 -0.82 13.82
CA VAL A 107 0.27 0.53 14.26
C VAL A 107 0.03 0.67 15.76
N GLN A 108 1.00 1.25 16.47
CA GLN A 108 0.96 1.50 17.92
C GLN A 108 0.68 2.97 18.24
#